data_AF-A0A2W0FES0-F1
#
_entry.id   AF-A0A2W0FES0-F1
#
_cell.length_a   1.000
_cell.length_b   1.000
_cell.length_c   1.000
_cell.angle_alpha   90.00
_cell.angle_beta   90.00
_cell.angle_gamma   90.00
#
_symmetry.space_group_name_H-M   'P 1'
#
loop_
_entity.id
_entity.type
_entity.pdbx_description
1 polymer ?
#
loop_
_entity_poly.entity_id
_entity_poly.type
_entity_poly.pdbx_seq_one_letter_code
_entity_poly.pdbx_strand_id
1 'polypeptide(L)' 'MARPKGFADLQKLFGTQGIDLFKPRAAANWVVIDVGGNNLRVIGGVNYTRQKFYGKHIYTHADYDLANAWYARNQGVKR' A
#
# COMPACT_ATOMS: atom_id res chain seq x y z
N MET A 1 0.50 -14.17 -17.12
CA MET A 1 0.87 -13.19 -16.06
C MET A 1 -0.41 -12.61 -15.48
N ALA A 2 -0.48 -12.44 -14.16
CA ALA A 2 -1.66 -11.83 -13.53
C ALA A 2 -1.79 -10.36 -13.93
N ARG A 3 -3.02 -9.92 -14.24
CA ARG A 3 -3.35 -8.54 -14.63
C ARG A 3 -4.46 -7.99 -13.75
N PRO A 4 -4.15 -7.54 -12.52
CA PRO A 4 -5.14 -7.03 -11.61
C PRO A 4 -5.80 -5.77 -12.20
N LYS A 5 -7.13 -5.71 -12.15
CA LYS A 5 -7.92 -4.55 -12.60
C LYS A 5 -8.38 -3.67 -11.44
N GLY A 6 -8.26 -4.18 -10.21
CA GLY A 6 -8.57 -3.44 -8.99
C GLY A 6 -7.99 -4.12 -7.76
N PHE A 7 -8.28 -3.53 -6.60
CA PHE A 7 -7.76 -4.00 -5.32
C PHE A 7 -8.18 -5.43 -4.99
N ALA A 8 -9.42 -5.82 -5.31
CA ALA A 8 -9.91 -7.18 -5.10
C ALA A 8 -9.07 -8.24 -5.85
N ASP A 9 -8.55 -7.90 -7.03
CA ASP A 9 -7.66 -8.80 -7.76
C ASP A 9 -6.27 -8.86 -7.11
N LEU A 10 -5.77 -7.75 -6.55
CA LEU A 10 -4.54 -7.77 -5.76
C LEU A 10 -4.70 -8.62 -4.49
N GLN A 11 -5.82 -8.51 -3.79
CA GLN A 11 -6.09 -9.35 -2.62
C GLN A 11 -6.09 -10.83 -2.95
N LYS A 12 -6.54 -11.24 -4.15
CA LYS A 12 -6.44 -12.63 -4.61
C LYS A 12 -5.00 -13.07 -4.86
N LEU A 13 -4.12 -12.15 -5.26
CA LEU A 13 -2.72 -12.45 -5.57
C LEU A 13 -1.84 -12.52 -4.31
N PHE A 14 -2.07 -11.61 -3.36
CA PHE A 14 -1.27 -11.51 -2.12
C PHE A 14 -1.92 -12.20 -0.91
N GLY A 15 -3.16 -12.68 -1.05
CA GLY A 15 -3.98 -13.13 0.07
C GLY A 15 -4.62 -11.95 0.81
N THR A 16 -5.73 -12.21 1.50
CA THR A 16 -6.49 -11.18 2.25
C THR A 16 -5.70 -10.54 3.39
N GLN A 17 -4.67 -11.21 3.88
CA GLN A 17 -3.80 -10.73 4.96
C GLN A 17 -2.48 -10.13 4.46
N GLY A 18 -2.11 -10.33 3.20
CA GLY A 18 -0.82 -9.86 2.65
C GLY A 18 -0.86 -8.47 2.02
N ILE A 19 -2.04 -7.87 1.91
CA ILE A 19 -2.22 -6.54 1.32
C ILE A 19 -3.43 -5.82 1.92
N ASP A 20 -3.27 -4.52 2.18
CA ASP A 20 -4.35 -3.63 2.59
C ASP A 20 -4.33 -2.32 1.79
N LEU A 21 -5.44 -1.58 1.81
CA LEU A 21 -5.51 -0.22 1.32
C LEU A 21 -4.78 0.71 2.29
N PHE A 22 -3.92 1.57 1.76
CA PHE A 22 -3.29 2.61 2.57
C PHE A 22 -4.31 3.71 2.86
N LYS A 23 -5.01 3.61 4.00
CA LYS A 23 -6.14 4.48 4.39
C LYS A 23 -5.93 5.97 4.10
N PRO A 24 -4.76 6.59 4.40
CA PRO A 24 -4.55 8.01 4.13
C PRO A 24 -4.59 8.42 2.66
N ARG A 25 -4.42 7.47 1.72
CA ARG A 25 -4.43 7.72 0.27
C ARG A 25 -5.18 6.64 -0.52
N ALA A 26 -6.13 5.96 0.10
CA ALA A 26 -6.85 4.84 -0.51
C ALA A 26 -7.60 5.27 -1.79
N ALA A 27 -8.17 6.49 -1.79
CA ALA A 27 -8.83 7.08 -2.97
C ALA A 27 -7.92 7.22 -4.20
N ALA A 28 -6.60 7.28 -4.00
CA ALA A 28 -5.62 7.35 -5.07
C ALA A 28 -4.97 5.99 -5.39
N ASN A 29 -5.61 4.88 -5.00
CA ASN A 29 -5.13 3.51 -5.19
C ASN A 29 -3.77 3.23 -4.55
N TRP A 30 -3.55 3.77 -3.35
CA TRP A 30 -2.38 3.43 -2.54
C TRP A 30 -2.64 2.17 -1.72
N VAL A 31 -1.68 1.27 -1.71
CA VAL A 31 -1.73 -0.02 -1.01
C VAL A 31 -0.51 -0.17 -0.11
N VAL A 32 -0.67 -1.02 0.91
CA VAL A 32 0.41 -1.52 1.75
C VAL A 32 0.49 -3.02 1.54
N ILE A 33 1.68 -3.51 1.20
CA ILE A 33 1.94 -4.93 0.94
C ILE A 33 2.89 -5.45 2.01
N ASP A 34 2.55 -6.59 2.60
CA ASP A 34 3.35 -7.27 3.59
C ASP A 34 4.40 -8.13 2.87
N VAL A 35 5.68 -7.90 3.17
CA VAL A 35 6.80 -8.60 2.51
C VAL A 35 7.83 -9.07 3.53
N GLY A 36 8.73 -9.96 3.09
CA GLY A 36 9.83 -10.46 3.94
C GLY A 36 9.35 -11.29 5.13
N GLY A 37 8.33 -12.13 4.93
CA GLY A 37 7.76 -12.94 6.01
C GLY A 37 6.98 -12.11 7.03
N ASN A 38 6.27 -11.07 6.58
CA ASN A 38 5.48 -10.15 7.40
C ASN A 38 6.30 -9.14 8.25
N ASN A 39 7.61 -9.03 8.04
CA ASN A 39 8.46 -8.09 8.80
C ASN A 39 8.48 -6.67 8.22
N LEU A 40 8.15 -6.53 6.94
CA LEU A 40 8.22 -5.27 6.21
C LEU A 40 6.87 -4.88 5.60
N ARG A 41 6.70 -3.58 5.37
CA ARG A 41 5.52 -2.96 4.76
C ARG A 41 5.97 -2.11 3.59
N VAL A 42 5.54 -2.47 2.38
CA VAL A 42 5.79 -1.68 1.17
C VAL A 42 4.59 -0.80 0.90
N ILE A 43 4.77 0.51 0.96
CA ILE A 43 3.73 1.47 0.59
C ILE A 43 3.96 1.87 -0.87
N GLY A 44 2.93 1.71 -1.69
CA GLY A 44 3.01 2.09 -3.09
C GLY A 44 1.67 2.45 -3.73
N GLY A 45 1.75 3.20 -4.82
CA GLY A 45 0.61 3.54 -5.66
C GLY A 45 0.46 2.52 -6.79
N VAL A 46 -0.77 2.06 -7.03
CA VAL A 46 -1.08 1.13 -8.12
C VAL A 46 -1.81 1.87 -9.23
N ASN A 47 -1.30 1.76 -10.45
CA ASN A 47 -2.03 2.16 -11.65
C ASN A 47 -2.46 0.90 -12.43
N TYR A 48 -3.71 0.49 -12.23
CA TYR A 48 -4.27 -0.72 -12.86
C TYR A 48 -4.36 -0.59 -14.38
N THR A 49 -4.63 0.59 -14.94
CA THR A 49 -4.74 0.77 -16.40
C THR A 49 -3.39 0.61 -17.10
N ARG A 50 -2.34 1.22 -16.53
CA ARG A 50 -0.97 1.17 -17.08
C ARG A 50 -0.19 -0.06 -16.62
N GLN A 51 -0.78 -0.88 -15.74
CA GLN A 51 -0.13 -2.04 -15.11
C GLN A 51 1.22 -1.64 -14.48
N LYS A 52 1.22 -0.54 -13.71
CA LYS A 52 2.42 -0.02 -13.03
C LYS A 52 2.22 0.03 -11.51
N PHE A 53 3.25 -0.36 -10.78
CA PHE A 53 3.36 -0.19 -9.35
C PHE A 53 4.48 0.80 -9.03
N TYR A 54 4.18 1.80 -8.22
CA TYR A 54 5.13 2.83 -7.79
C TYR A 54 5.41 2.66 -6.30
N GLY A 55 6.59 2.13 -5.96
CA GLY A 55 7.05 2.06 -4.58
C GLY A 55 7.41 3.44 -4.06
N LYS A 56 6.85 3.83 -2.91
CA LYS A 56 7.19 5.09 -2.24
C LYS A 56 8.17 4.87 -1.10
N HIS A 57 7.83 3.95 -0.20
CA HIS A 57 8.64 3.63 0.98
C HIS A 57 8.51 2.15 1.33
N ILE A 58 9.55 1.63 1.96
CA ILE A 58 9.59 0.30 2.58
C ILE A 58 9.92 0.54 4.05
N TYR A 59 9.07 0.04 4.94
CA TYR A 59 9.21 0.23 6.38
C TYR A 59 9.25 -1.11 7.10
N THR A 60 9.81 -1.13 8.31
CA THR A 60 9.49 -2.16 9.29
C THR A 60 8.06 -1.98 9.79
N HIS A 61 7.50 -2.96 10.51
CA HIS A 61 6.18 -2.80 11.14
C HIS A 61 6.12 -1.59 12.09
N ALA A 62 7.13 -1.44 12.95
CA ALA A 62 7.18 -0.35 13.92
C ALA A 62 7.26 1.03 13.24
N ASP A 63 8.11 1.15 12.20
CA ASP A 63 8.23 2.40 11.45
C ASP A 63 6.95 2.71 10.66
N TYR A 64 6.29 1.68 10.14
CA TYR A 64 5.02 1.82 9.44
C TYR A 64 3.94 2.38 10.36
N ASP A 65 3.84 1.92 11.60
CA ASP A 65 2.85 2.41 12.56
C ASP A 65 3.05 3.90 12.89
N LEU A 66 4.30 4.29 13.11
CA LEU A 66 4.69 5.70 13.33
C LEU A 66 4.36 6.56 12.10
N ALA A 67 4.73 6.07 10.90
CA ALA A 67 4.45 6.76 9.65
C ALA A 67 2.94 6.89 9.42
N ASN A 68 2.17 5.84 9.65
CA ASN A 68 0.72 5.83 9.48
C ASN A 68 0.04 6.82 10.43
N ALA A 69 0.46 6.88 11.69
CA ALA A 69 0.00 7.88 12.64
C ALA A 69 0.34 9.31 12.20
N TRP A 70 1.54 9.52 11.64
CA TRP A 70 1.92 10.81 11.07
C TRP A 70 1.06 11.18 9.85
N TYR A 71 0.82 10.24 8.93
CA TYR A 71 -0.03 10.47 7.76
C TYR A 71 -1.47 10.75 8.13
N ALA A 72 -2.01 10.06 9.14
CA ALA A 72 -3.35 10.30 9.66
C ALA A 72 -3.49 11.71 10.25
N ARG A 73 -2.49 12.19 10.99
CA ARG A 73 -2.45 13.54 11.57
C ARG A 73 -2.24 14.64 10.54
N ASN A 74 -1.53 14.34 9.46
CA ASN A 74 -1.18 15.32 8.42
C ASN A 74 -2.00 15.14 7.12
N GLN A 75 -3.18 14.49 7.19
CA GLN A 75 -4.05 14.37 6.02
C GLN A 75 -4.45 15.77 5.53
N GLY A 76 -4.10 16.09 4.27
CA GLY A 76 -4.42 17.38 3.64
C GLY A 76 -3.30 18.42 3.66
N VAL A 77 -2.17 18.17 4.32
CA VAL A 77 -0.98 19.03 4.22
C VAL A 77 -0.34 18.81 2.85
N LYS A 78 -0.73 19.65 1.87
CA LYS A 78 0.00 19.78 0.60
C LYS A 78 1.33 20.46 0.92
N ARG A 79 2.44 19.75 0.71
CA ARG A 79 3.74 20.41 0.54
C ARG A 79 3.78 21.05 -0.84
#